data_AF-A0A1Y5GNI2-F1
#
_entry.id   AF-A0A1Y5GNI2-F1
#
_cell.length_a   1.000
_cell.length_b   1.000
_cell.length_c   1.000
_cell.angle_alpha   90.00
_cell.angle_beta   90.00
_cell.angle_gamma   90.00
#
_symmetry.space_group_name_H-M   'P 1'
#
loop_
_entity.id
_entity.type
_entity.pdbx_description
1 polymer ?
#
loop_
_entity_poly.entity_id
_entity_poly.type
_entity_poly.pdbx_seq_one_letter_code
_entity_poly.pdbx_strand_id
1 'polypeptide(L)' 'MRQGAVPCPRCGKYIFDEELECPHCDYKSRDIDIFERKEYAEKERRNGRVYAVLFMPAALILVTAVLSVILD' A
#
# COMPACT_ATOMS: atom_id res chain seq x y z
N MET A 1 -12.90 5.43 7.80
CA MET A 1 -11.51 5.05 7.49
C MET A 1 -11.34 3.61 7.97
N ARG A 2 -10.95 2.66 7.11
CA ARG A 2 -10.76 1.25 7.53
C ARG A 2 -9.34 1.11 8.08
N GLN A 3 -9.22 0.89 9.37
CA GLN A 3 -7.93 0.65 10.03
C GLN A 3 -7.52 -0.78 9.73
N GLY A 4 -6.32 -0.99 9.19
CA GLY A 4 -5.81 -2.31 8.89
C GLY A 4 -5.44 -3.03 10.18
N ALA A 5 -5.89 -4.28 10.35
CA ALA A 5 -5.41 -5.12 11.43
C ALA A 5 -4.07 -5.74 11.03
N VAL A 6 -3.06 -5.63 11.90
CA VAL A 6 -1.70 -6.16 11.70
C VAL A 6 -1.42 -7.28 12.70
N PRO A 7 -0.68 -8.34 12.33
CA PRO A 7 -0.34 -9.41 13.28
C PRO A 7 0.74 -8.94 14.26
N CYS A 8 0.53 -9.20 15.55
CA CYS A 8 1.49 -8.92 16.61
C CYS A 8 2.74 -9.82 16.46
N PRO A 9 3.97 -9.27 16.48
CA PRO A 9 5.20 -10.03 16.29
C PRO A 9 5.52 -11.01 17.44
N ARG A 10 4.91 -10.83 18.62
CA ARG A 10 5.15 -11.68 19.79
C ARG A 10 4.17 -12.84 19.90
N CYS A 11 2.87 -12.61 19.65
CA CYS A 11 1.83 -13.63 19.84
C CYS A 11 1.15 -14.07 18.55
N GLY A 12 1.43 -13.43 17.41
CA GLY A 12 0.84 -13.75 16.10
C GLY A 12 -0.64 -13.38 15.96
N LYS A 13 -1.28 -12.82 16.99
CA LYS A 13 -2.68 -12.38 16.94
C LYS A 13 -2.80 -11.01 16.25
N TYR A 14 -3.90 -10.81 15.52
CA TYR A 14 -4.17 -9.55 14.85
C TYR A 14 -4.58 -8.47 15.86
N ILE A 15 -3.98 -7.30 15.74
CA ILE A 15 -4.26 -6.08 16.51
C ILE A 15 -4.52 -4.93 15.54
N PHE A 16 -5.28 -3.91 15.96
CA PHE A 16 -5.45 -2.74 15.09
C PHE A 16 -4.17 -1.89 15.12
N ASP A 17 -3.84 -1.28 13.98
CA ASP A 17 -2.65 -0.43 13.81
C ASP A 17 -2.61 0.78 14.78
N GLU A 18 -3.77 1.16 15.31
CA GLU A 18 -3.93 2.22 16.32
C GLU A 18 -3.65 1.77 17.77
N GLU A 19 -3.61 0.46 18.05
CA GLU A 19 -3.25 -0.04 19.37
C GLU A 19 -1.73 -0.03 19.57
N LEU A 20 -1.26 0.84 20.46
CA LEU A 20 0.13 0.90 20.91
C LEU A 20 0.55 -0.35 21.70
N GLU A 21 -0.41 -1.06 22.29
CA GLU A 21 -0.19 -2.27 23.08
C GLU A 21 -1.07 -3.41 22.57
N CYS A 22 -0.45 -4.57 22.38
CA CYS A 22 -1.21 -5.78 22.06
C CYS A 22 -2.05 -6.22 23.28
N PRO A 23 -3.40 -6.28 23.17
CA PRO A 23 -4.27 -6.66 24.29
C PRO A 23 -4.18 -8.15 24.67
N HIS A 24 -3.34 -8.92 23.97
CA HIS A 24 -3.19 -10.35 24.19
C HIS A 24 -1.89 -10.77 24.87
N CYS A 25 -0.85 -9.93 24.79
CA CYS A 25 0.48 -10.27 25.29
C CYS A 25 1.26 -9.07 25.82
N ASP A 26 0.59 -7.93 25.99
CA ASP A 26 1.12 -6.67 26.53
C ASP A 26 2.38 -6.20 25.79
N TYR A 27 2.51 -6.59 24.51
CA TYR A 27 3.60 -6.14 23.67
C TYR A 27 3.36 -4.70 23.25
N LYS A 28 4.25 -3.80 23.67
CA LYS A 28 4.20 -2.37 23.41
C LYS A 28 5.00 -2.03 22.16
N SER A 29 4.33 -1.76 21.04
CA SER A 29 4.99 -1.18 19.86
C SER A 29 5.35 0.26 20.15
N ARG A 30 6.60 0.65 19.93
CA ARG A 30 7.01 2.05 20.07
C ARG A 30 6.41 2.85 18.91
N ASP A 31 5.94 4.07 19.16
CA ASP A 31 5.34 4.96 18.14
C ASP A 31 6.15 5.09 16.84
N ILE A 32 7.47 4.92 16.93
CA ILE A 32 8.40 4.95 15.80
C ILE A 32 8.06 3.87 14.74
N ASP A 33 7.72 2.65 15.18
CA ASP A 33 7.39 1.51 14.29
C ASP A 33 6.03 1.68 13.58
N ILE A 34 5.14 2.51 14.11
CA ILE A 34 3.82 2.80 13.52
C ILE A 34 3.95 3.98 12.55
N PHE A 35 4.76 4.98 12.90
CA PHE A 35 5.02 6.14 12.06
C PHE A 35 5.75 5.77 10.77
N GLU A 36 6.80 4.94 10.86
CA GLU A 36 7.52 4.46 9.67
C GLU A 36 6.60 3.65 8.74
N ARG A 37 5.69 2.82 9.28
CA ARG A 37 4.72 2.05 8.48
C ARG A 37 3.76 2.95 7.69
N LYS A 38 3.32 4.06 8.30
CA LYS A 38 2.43 5.04 7.64
C LYS A 38 3.17 5.84 6.57
N GLU A 39 4.43 6.20 6.81
CA GLU A 39 5.27 6.93 5.86
C GLU A 39 5.59 6.08 4.62
N TYR A 40 5.90 4.78 4.79
CA TYR A 40 6.07 3.85 3.67
C TYR A 40 4.76 3.66 2.86
N ALA A 41 3.61 3.54 3.53
CA ALA A 41 2.30 3.42 2.87
C ALA A 41 1.90 4.68 2.07
N GLU A 42 2.31 5.87 2.51
CA GLU A 42 2.11 7.11 1.74
C GLU A 42 3.06 7.22 0.54
N LYS A 43 4.28 6.72 0.66
CA LYS A 43 5.27 6.74 -0.42
C LYS A 43 4.85 5.86 -1.61
N GLU A 44 4.22 4.71 -1.36
CA GLU A 44 3.66 3.86 -2.42
C GLU A 44 2.45 4.50 -3.11
N ARG A 45 1.63 5.28 -2.39
CA ARG A 45 0.47 5.97 -3.00
C ARG A 45 0.86 7.08 -3.98
N ARG A 46 2.00 7.74 -3.77
CA ARG A 46 2.43 8.82 -4.67
C ARG A 46 2.96 8.26 -6.00
N ASN A 47 3.77 7.22 -5.97
CA ASN A 47 4.30 6.61 -7.19
C ASN A 47 3.27 5.75 -7.93
N GLY A 48 2.39 5.04 -7.20
CA GLY A 48 1.30 4.27 -7.81
C GLY A 48 0.31 5.15 -8.58
N ARG A 49 0.01 6.36 -8.08
CA ARG A 49 -0.87 7.31 -8.77
C ARG A 49 -0.25 7.87 -10.05
N VAL A 50 1.07 8.13 -10.07
CA VAL A 50 1.76 8.59 -11.29
C VAL A 50 1.79 7.49 -12.34
N TYR A 51 2.08 6.24 -11.95
CA TYR A 51 2.09 5.12 -12.89
C TYR A 51 0.68 4.85 -13.47
N ALA A 52 -0.36 4.91 -12.63
CA ALA A 52 -1.74 4.74 -13.08
C ALA A 52 -2.22 5.87 -14.02
N VAL A 53 -1.82 7.12 -13.78
CA VAL A 53 -2.27 8.26 -14.60
C VAL A 53 -1.43 8.46 -15.85
N LEU A 54 -0.13 8.17 -15.82
CA LEU A 54 0.76 8.44 -16.96
C LEU A 54 1.04 7.19 -17.80
N PHE A 55 1.32 6.05 -17.17
CA PHE A 55 1.77 4.85 -17.87
C PHE A 55 0.60 4.08 -18.50
N MET A 56 -0.53 4.00 -17.81
CA MET A 56 -1.72 3.27 -18.28
C MET A 56 -2.32 3.85 -19.57
N PRO A 57 -2.63 5.15 -19.69
CA PRO A 57 -3.17 5.70 -20.94
C PRO A 57 -2.13 5.70 -22.06
N ALA A 58 -0.85 5.94 -21.77
CA ALA A 58 0.21 5.87 -22.78
C ALA A 58 0.34 4.47 -23.39
N ALA A 59 0.27 3.42 -22.56
CA ALA A 59 0.29 2.04 -23.02
C ALA A 59 -0.94 1.71 -23.89
N LEU A 60 -2.13 2.18 -23.52
CA LEU A 60 -3.35 1.95 -24.30
C LEU A 60 -3.26 2.61 -25.68
N ILE A 61 -2.80 3.87 -25.75
CA ILE A 61 -2.60 4.59 -27.01
C ILE A 61 -1.61 3.84 -27.90
N LEU A 62 -0.48 3.40 -27.36
CA LEU A 62 0.52 2.61 -28.11
C LEU A 62 -0.07 1.32 -28.67
N VAL A 63 -0.80 0.56 -27.86
CA VAL A 63 -1.44 -0.69 -28.30
C VAL A 63 -2.45 -0.42 -29.41
N THR A 64 -3.29 0.62 -29.28
CA THR A 64 -4.25 0.99 -30.33
C THR A 64 -3.56 1.41 -31.63
N ALA A 65 -2.48 2.20 -31.56
CA ALA A 65 -1.73 2.61 -32.75
C ALA A 65 -1.10 1.41 -33.47
N VAL A 66 -0.53 0.47 -32.72
CA VAL A 66 0.05 -0.76 -33.29
C VAL A 66 -1.04 -1.63 -33.93
N LEU A 67 -2.19 -1.79 -33.28
CA LEU A 67 -3.32 -2.52 -33.86
C LEU A 67 -3.81 -1.87 -35.16
N SER A 68 -3.91 -0.54 -35.21
CA SER A 68 -4.30 0.18 -36.43
C SER A 68 -3.33 -0.04 -37.59
N VAL A 69 -2.02 -0.18 -37.32
CA VAL A 69 -1.00 -0.46 -38.35
C VAL A 69 -1.04 -1.91 -38.82
N ILE A 70 -1.42 -2.86 -37.96
CA ILE A 70 -1.46 -4.29 -38.30
C ILE A 70 -2.74 -4.66 -39.07
N LEU A 71 -3.84 -3.95 -38.83
CA LEU A 71 -5.13 -4.19 -39.49
C LEU A 71 -5.31 -3.44 -40.83
N ASP A 72 -4.36 -2.57 -41.20
CA ASP A 72 -4.27 -1.91 -42.51
C ASP A 72 -3.45 -2.78 -43.50
#